data_AF-A0A8J3C7T5-F1
#
_entry.id   AF-A0A8J3C7T5-F1
#
_cell.length_a   1.000
_cell.length_b   1.000
_cell.length_c   1.000
_cell.angle_alpha   90.00
_cell.angle_beta   90.00
_cell.angle_gamma   90.00
#
_symmetry.space_group_name_H-M   'P 1'
#
loop_
_entity.id
_entity.type
_entity.pdbx_description
1 polymer ?
#
loop_
_entity_poly.entity_id
_entity_poly.type
_entity_poly.pdbx_seq_one_letter_code
_entity_poly.pdbx_strand_id
1 'polypeptide(L)'
;MTAFRGGEGTPDRGGRVTGRRDELRLLAEAGAQARCGAGQLILVMGPTGIGRTWLLSVARQHWSDSGLLVRLSQPTVADETTPCP
;
A
#
# COMPACT_ATOMS: atom_id res chain seq x y z
N MET A 1 11.63 -14.69 2.64
CA MET A 1 10.46 -13.96 3.19
C MET A 1 10.98 -12.68 3.83
N THR A 2 10.93 -11.56 3.11
CA THR A 2 11.48 -10.29 3.61
C THR A 2 10.35 -9.54 4.32
N ALA A 3 10.46 -9.31 5.62
CA ALA A 3 9.45 -8.58 6.39
C ALA A 3 9.67 -7.05 6.29
N PHE A 4 8.63 -6.27 6.55
CA PHE A 4 8.78 -4.81 6.73
C PHE A 4 9.68 -4.52 7.94
N ARG A 5 10.77 -3.76 7.74
CA ARG A 5 11.63 -3.32 8.84
C ARG A 5 10.99 -2.15 9.58
N GLY A 6 10.54 -2.39 10.81
CA GLY A 6 9.98 -1.35 11.68
C GLY A 6 11.04 -0.63 12.52
N GLY A 7 10.72 0.60 12.92
CA GLY A 7 11.03 1.02 14.28
C GLY A 7 11.17 2.52 14.53
N GLU A 8 11.61 2.82 15.74
CA GLU A 8 11.43 4.10 16.43
C GLU A 8 12.46 5.16 16.01
N GLY A 9 11.99 6.37 15.75
CA GLY A 9 12.83 7.53 15.45
C GLY A 9 12.15 8.50 14.47
N THR A 10 12.31 9.80 14.75
CA THR A 10 11.89 11.00 14.01
C THR A 10 11.95 10.86 12.47
N PRO A 11 11.05 11.53 11.71
CA PRO A 11 10.88 11.28 10.28
C PRO A 11 12.06 11.83 9.47
N ASP A 12 13.04 10.99 9.21
CA ASP A 12 14.10 11.22 8.22
C ASP A 12 13.63 10.75 6.82
N ARG A 13 14.12 11.40 5.77
CA ARG A 13 13.81 11.15 4.35
C ARG A 13 14.09 9.70 3.88
N GLY A 14 14.62 8.84 4.76
CA GLY A 14 14.80 7.39 4.61
C GLY A 14 13.67 6.49 5.14
N GLY A 15 12.54 7.05 5.61
CA GLY A 15 11.24 6.37 5.65
C GLY A 15 11.12 5.11 6.52
N ARG A 16 11.39 5.20 7.82
CA ARG A 16 11.12 4.11 8.78
C ARG A 16 9.66 4.15 9.25
N VAL A 17 8.91 3.05 9.10
CA VAL A 17 7.54 2.92 9.63
C VAL A 17 7.55 2.76 11.15
N THR A 18 7.13 3.82 11.85
CA THR A 18 6.81 3.82 13.27
C THR A 18 5.33 3.50 13.47
N GLY A 19 4.99 2.50 14.28
CA GLY A 19 3.61 2.03 14.42
C GLY A 19 3.11 1.29 13.17
N ARG A 20 1.80 1.06 13.06
CA ARG A 20 1.15 0.46 11.88
C ARG A 20 1.59 -0.95 11.48
N ARG A 21 2.00 -1.76 12.47
CA ARG A 21 2.47 -3.13 12.23
C ARG A 21 1.37 -4.01 11.62
N ASP A 22 0.13 -3.81 12.04
CA ASP A 22 -1.00 -4.61 11.56
C ASP A 22 -1.32 -4.29 10.10
N GLU A 23 -1.35 -3.01 9.72
CA GLU A 23 -1.58 -2.64 8.33
C GLU A 23 -0.46 -3.12 7.41
N LEU A 24 0.79 -3.01 7.84
CA LEU A 24 1.93 -3.56 7.10
C LEU A 24 1.85 -5.08 6.97
N ARG A 25 1.44 -5.79 8.03
CA ARG A 25 1.25 -7.24 7.99
C ARG A 25 0.17 -7.63 6.98
N LEU A 26 -0.99 -6.95 7.01
CA LEU A 26 -2.08 -7.19 6.07
C LEU A 26 -1.66 -6.91 4.62
N LEU A 27 -0.90 -5.85 4.37
CA LEU A 27 -0.37 -5.53 3.05
C LEU A 27 0.68 -6.56 2.58
N ALA A 28 1.52 -7.08 3.47
CA ALA A 28 2.44 -8.17 3.14
C ALA A 28 1.70 -9.45 2.77
N GLU A 29 0.67 -9.82 3.54
CA GLU A 29 -0.17 -11.00 3.30
C GLU A 29 -0.88 -10.90 1.94
N ALA A 30 -1.47 -9.75 1.63
CA ALA A 30 -2.11 -9.55 0.33
C ALA A 30 -1.13 -9.61 -0.84
N GLY A 31 0.10 -9.11 -0.67
CA GLY A 31 1.15 -9.29 -1.66
C GLY A 31 1.50 -10.78 -1.88
N ALA A 32 1.58 -11.55 -0.80
CA ALA A 32 1.82 -12.99 -0.90
C ALA A 32 0.66 -13.72 -1.61
N GLN A 33 -0.59 -13.35 -1.33
CA GLN A 33 -1.76 -13.89 -2.02
C GLN A 33 -1.78 -13.53 -3.51
N ALA A 34 -1.48 -12.27 -3.85
CA ALA A 34 -1.40 -11.81 -5.23
C ALA A 34 -0.34 -12.58 -6.04
N ARG A 35 0.80 -12.93 -5.43
CA ARG A 35 1.83 -13.77 -6.07
C ARG A 35 1.33 -15.18 -6.40
N CYS A 36 0.40 -15.71 -5.61
CA CYS A 36 -0.22 -17.01 -5.85
C CYS A 36 -1.43 -16.94 -6.80
N GLY A 37 -1.69 -15.77 -7.41
CA GLY A 37 -2.85 -15.56 -8.29
C GLY A 37 -4.15 -15.21 -7.57
N ALA A 38 -4.13 -15.05 -6.24
CA ALA A 38 -5.27 -14.66 -5.43
C ALA A 38 -5.25 -13.15 -5.15
N GLY A 39 -5.71 -12.36 -6.12
CA GLY A 39 -5.81 -10.90 -5.98
C GLY A 39 -6.84 -10.47 -4.91
N GLN A 40 -6.54 -9.38 -4.20
CA GLN A 40 -7.44 -8.80 -3.19
C GLN A 40 -7.55 -7.29 -3.38
N LEU A 41 -8.69 -6.71 -3.00
CA LEU A 41 -8.90 -5.27 -2.90
C LEU A 41 -8.68 -4.82 -1.45
N ILE A 42 -7.80 -3.84 -1.25
CA ILE A 42 -7.55 -3.24 0.06
C ILE A 42 -7.92 -1.76 0.02
N LEU A 43 -8.76 -1.35 0.97
CA LEU A 43 -9.12 0.05 1.19
C LEU A 43 -8.45 0.58 2.46
N VAL A 44 -7.61 1.60 2.33
CA VAL A 44 -6.97 2.25 3.47
C VAL A 44 -7.75 3.51 3.86
N MET A 45 -8.52 3.41 4.94
CA MET A 45 -9.33 4.50 5.47
C MET A 45 -8.66 5.17 6.68
N GLY A 46 -8.99 6.43 6.89
CA GLY A 46 -8.57 7.18 8.07
C GLY A 46 -8.52 8.69 7.81
N PRO A 47 -8.28 9.48 8.87
CA PRO A 47 -8.18 10.93 8.78
C PRO A 47 -7.14 11.40 7.76
N THR A 48 -7.30 12.64 7.29
CA THR A 48 -6.28 13.32 6.49
C THR A 48 -4.98 13.48 7.29
N GLY A 49 -3.83 13.38 6.61
CA GLY A 49 -2.52 13.54 7.25
C GLY A 49 -2.00 12.33 8.03
N ILE A 50 -2.75 11.24 8.12
CA ILE A 50 -2.37 10.05 8.92
C ILE A 50 -1.27 9.20 8.27
N GLY A 51 -0.78 9.57 7.08
CA GLY A 51 0.32 8.87 6.40
C GLY A 51 -0.10 7.73 5.46
N ARG A 52 -1.35 7.70 4.98
CA ARG A 52 -1.85 6.65 4.05
C ARG A 52 -1.03 6.54 2.76
N THR A 53 -0.71 7.66 2.13
CA THR A 53 0.13 7.71 0.92
C THR A 53 1.49 7.09 1.16
N TRP A 54 2.07 7.35 2.33
CA TRP A 54 3.38 6.82 2.69
C TRP A 54 3.32 5.32 3.03
N LEU A 55 2.30 4.86 3.77
CA LEU A 55 2.05 3.44 4.02
C LEU A 55 1.95 2.65 2.70
N LEU A 56 1.17 3.14 1.74
CA LEU A 56 1.03 2.52 0.42
C LEU A 56 2.33 2.58 -0.40
N SER A 57 3.15 3.63 -0.23
CA SER A 57 4.46 3.73 -0.89
C SER A 57 5.44 2.68 -0.36
N VAL A 58 5.45 2.45 0.96
CA VAL A 58 6.27 1.41 1.60
C VAL A 58 5.81 0.01 1.15
N ALA A 59 4.50 -0.25 1.09
CA ALA A 59 3.98 -1.51 0.59
C ALA A 59 4.31 -1.75 -0.89
N ARG A 60 4.20 -0.71 -1.73
CA ARG A 60 4.63 -0.78 -3.13
C ARG A 60 6.09 -1.18 -3.27
N GLN A 61 6.99 -0.57 -2.49
CA GLN A 61 8.40 -0.90 -2.54
C GLN A 61 8.62 -2.36 -2.15
N HIS A 62 8.00 -2.81 -1.05
CA HIS A 62 8.10 -4.19 -0.58
C HIS A 62 7.59 -5.21 -1.60
N TRP A 63 6.45 -4.95 -2.25
CA TRP A 63 5.92 -5.82 -3.30
C TRP A 63 6.87 -5.88 -4.50
N SER A 64 7.43 -4.74 -4.91
CA SER A 64 8.41 -4.67 -6.00
C SER A 64 9.68 -5.47 -5.66
N ASP A 65 10.23 -5.29 -4.45
CA ASP A 65 11.39 -6.04 -3.94
C ASP A 65 11.10 -7.55 -3.83
N SER A 66 9.82 -7.90 -3.65
CA SER A 66 9.34 -9.28 -3.59
C SER A 66 9.03 -9.88 -4.96
N GLY A 67 9.31 -9.17 -6.06
CA GLY A 67 9.17 -9.65 -7.44
C GLY A 67 7.78 -9.48 -8.05
N LEU A 68 6.87 -8.74 -7.41
CA LEU A 68 5.59 -8.38 -8.02
C LEU A 68 5.76 -7.21 -9.00
N LEU A 69 5.06 -7.26 -10.13
CA LEU A 69 4.89 -6.09 -10.99
C LEU A 69 3.82 -5.18 -10.39
N VAL A 70 4.23 -4.02 -9.89
CA VAL A 70 3.32 -3.05 -9.26
C VAL A 70 2.96 -1.93 -10.25
N ARG A 71 1.67 -1.81 -10.58
CA ARG A 71 1.14 -0.72 -11.39
C ARG A 71 0.46 0.31 -10.50
N LEU A 72 0.82 1.57 -10.69
CA LEU A 72 0.05 2.69 -10.17
C LEU A 72 -0.94 3.14 -11.24
N SER A 73 -2.20 3.24 -10.84
CA SER A 73 -3.24 3.86 -11.66
C SER A 73 -3.58 5.21 -11.04
N GLN A 74 -3.68 6.23 -11.88
CA GLN A 74 -4.33 7.47 -11.46
C GLN A 74 -5.84 7.19 -11.39
N PRO A 75 -6.53 7.64 -10.33
CA PRO A 75 -7.98 7.61 -10.35
C PRO A 75 -8.43 8.49 -11.52
N THR A 76 -9.07 7.88 -12.51
CA THR A 76 -9.91 8.65 -13.43
C THR A 76 -11.08 9.13 -12.59
N VAL A 77 -11.23 10.43 -12.44
CA VAL A 77 -12.47 10.99 -11.90
C VAL A 77 -13.55 10.54 -12.86
N ALA A 78 -14.44 9.64 -12.42
CA ALA A 78 -15.61 9.29 -13.20
C ALA A 78 -16.43 10.56 -13.30
N ASP A 79 -16.53 11.10 -14.51
CA ASP A 79 -17.42 12.20 -14.82
C ASP A 79 -18.86 11.68 -14.60
N GLU A 80 -19.53 12.13 -13.54
CA GLU A 80 -20.92 11.75 -13.21
C GLU A 80 -21.93 12.17 -14.30
N THR A 81 -21.49 12.80 -15.39
CA THR A 81 -22.30 13.26 -16.51
C THR A 81 -22.38 12.30 -17.69
N THR A 82 -21.88 11.06 -17.58
CA THR A 82 -22.13 10.04 -18.64
C THR A 82 -23.53 9.42 -18.44
N PRO A 83 -24.55 9.74 -19.27
CA PRO A 83 -25.79 8.99 -19.22
C PRO A 83 -25.53 7.53 -19.61
N CYS A 84 -26.06 6.58 -18.84
CA CYS A 84 -26.09 5.18 -19.25
C CYS A 84 -26.80 5.04 -20.62
N PRO A 85 -26.30 4.16 -21.51
CA PRO A 85 -26.98 3.85 -22.77
C PRO A 85 -28.33 3.16 -22.56
#